data_AF-A0A143C2C8-F1
#
_entry.id   AF-A0A143C2C8-F1
#
_cell.length_a   1.000
_cell.length_b   1.000
_cell.length_c   1.000
_cell.angle_alpha   90.00
_cell.angle_beta   90.00
_cell.angle_gamma   90.00
#
_symmetry.space_group_name_H-M   'P 1'
#
loop_
_entity.id
_entity.type
_entity.pdbx_description
1 polymer ?
#
loop_
_entity_poly.entity_id
_entity_poly.type
_entity_poly.pdbx_seq_one_letter_code
_entity_poly.pdbx_strand_id
1 'polypeptide(L)' 'MIAEAFDTLITLGWGLAAWIVLLALAATLALYAVLASVWWSLRALWRGLGRPTWSRNRLRARLYARRTRHDYEEAA' A
#
# COMPACT_ATOMS: atom_id res chain seq x y z
N MET A 1 46.24 1.95 -29.69
CA MET A 1 45.16 2.62 -30.44
C MET A 1 43.99 1.70 -30.70
N ILE A 2 44.08 0.69 -31.59
CA ILE A 2 42.92 -0.20 -31.88
C ILE A 2 42.55 -1.10 -30.68
N ALA A 3 43.52 -1.74 -30.02
CA ALA A 3 43.24 -2.61 -28.86
C ALA A 3 42.55 -1.87 -27.70
N GLU A 4 42.96 -0.63 -27.46
CA GLU A 4 42.37 0.24 -26.43
C GLU A 4 40.95 0.70 -26.79
N ALA A 5 40.66 0.90 -28.08
CA ALA A 5 39.31 1.18 -28.56
C ALA A 5 38.36 -0.01 -28.35
N PHE A 6 38.85 -1.24 -28.49
CA PHE A 6 38.06 -2.44 -28.19
C PHE A 6 37.78 -2.58 -26.70
N ASP A 7 38.76 -2.32 -25.84
CA ASP A 7 38.61 -2.43 -24.39
C ASP A 7 37.61 -1.40 -23.84
N THR A 8 37.68 -0.17 -24.35
CA THR A 8 36.69 0.88 -24.04
C THR A 8 35.30 0.53 -24.56
N LEU A 9 35.16 -0.01 -25.77
CA LEU A 9 33.87 -0.44 -26.30
C LEU A 9 33.23 -1.55 -25.46
N ILE A 10 34.02 -2.54 -25.02
CA ILE A 10 33.56 -3.63 -24.15
C ILE A 10 33.10 -3.05 -22.80
N THR A 11 33.88 -2.15 -22.21
CA THR A 11 33.56 -1.51 -20.93
C THR A 11 32.25 -0.72 -21.01
N LEU A 12 32.06 0.06 -22.07
CA LEU A 12 30.81 0.79 -22.32
C LEU A 12 29.63 -0.15 -22.55
N GLY A 13 29.85 -1.26 -23.28
CA GLY A 13 28.83 -2.28 -23.49
C GLY A 13 28.32 -2.89 -22.19
N TRP A 14 29.22 -3.27 -21.29
CA TRP A 14 28.87 -3.77 -19.96
C TRP A 14 28.20 -2.71 -19.10
N GLY A 15 28.69 -1.46 -19.14
CA GLY A 15 28.07 -0.34 -18.43
C GLY A 15 26.62 -0.12 -18.88
N LEU A 16 26.36 -0.14 -20.19
CA LEU A 16 25.03 -0.01 -20.74
C LEU A 16 24.13 -1.19 -20.34
N ALA A 17 24.64 -2.42 -20.43
CA ALA A 17 23.90 -3.61 -20.01
C ALA A 17 23.51 -3.54 -18.52
N ALA A 18 24.44 -3.12 -17.65
CA ALA A 18 24.16 -2.91 -16.23
C ALA A 18 23.07 -1.85 -16.02
N TRP A 19 23.12 -0.72 -16.74
CA TRP A 19 22.09 0.31 -16.66
C TRP A 19 20.71 -0.19 -17.09
N ILE A 20 20.63 -0.97 -18.18
CA ILE A 20 19.36 -1.56 -18.62
C ILE A 20 18.79 -2.48 -17.54
N VAL A 21 19.62 -3.32 -16.91
CA VAL A 21 19.21 -4.20 -15.82
C VAL A 21 18.71 -3.39 -14.62
N LEU A 22 19.43 -2.35 -14.22
CA LEU A 22 19.03 -1.48 -13.11
C LEU A 22 17.68 -0.79 -13.38
N LEU A 23 17.48 -0.27 -14.59
CA LEU A 23 16.21 0.33 -14.99
C LEU A 23 15.07 -0.69 -15.00
N ALA A 24 15.31 -1.91 -15.48
CA ALA A 24 14.32 -2.97 -15.47
C ALA A 24 13.94 -3.39 -14.04
N LEU A 25 14.91 -3.47 -13.13
CA LEU A 25 14.66 -3.72 -11.71
C LEU A 25 13.85 -2.59 -11.07
N ALA A 26 14.23 -1.33 -11.32
CA ALA A 26 13.50 -0.17 -10.82
C ALA A 26 12.05 -0.13 -11.33
N ALA A 27 11.84 -0.39 -12.64
CA ALA A 27 10.51 -0.45 -13.24
C ALA A 27 9.67 -1.59 -12.64
N THR A 28 10.27 -2.76 -12.42
CA THR A 28 9.61 -3.91 -11.81
C THR A 28 9.18 -3.60 -10.38
N LEU A 29 10.06 -3.01 -9.57
CA LEU A 29 9.74 -2.57 -8.21
C LEU A 29 8.62 -1.53 -8.20
N ALA A 30 8.66 -0.56 -9.12
CA ALA A 30 7.60 0.44 -9.25
C ALA A 30 6.25 -0.21 -9.59
N LEU A 31 6.22 -1.15 -10.54
CA LEU A 31 5.01 -1.91 -10.88
C LEU A 31 4.47 -2.70 -9.68
N TYR A 32 5.34 -3.39 -8.94
CA TYR A 32 4.95 -4.10 -7.72
C TYR A 32 4.39 -3.15 -6.65
N ALA A 33 5.00 -1.99 -6.46
CA ALA A 33 4.53 -1.00 -5.51
C ALA A 33 3.13 -0.48 -5.88
N VAL A 34 2.88 -0.21 -7.17
CA VAL A 34 1.56 0.19 -7.68
C VAL A 34 0.53 -0.92 -7.47
N LEU A 35 0.85 -2.16 -7.88
CA LEU A 35 -0.03 -3.32 -7.69
C LEU A 35 -0.37 -3.54 -6.22
N ALA A 36 0.63 -3.49 -5.34
CA ALA A 36 0.42 -3.59 -3.91
C ALA A 36 -0.48 -2.45 -3.39
N SER A 37 -0.24 -1.21 -3.81
CA SER A 37 -1.05 -0.06 -3.40
C SER A 37 -2.50 -0.20 -3.84
N VAL A 38 -2.74 -0.62 -5.08
CA VAL A 38 -4.09 -0.86 -5.61
C VAL A 38 -4.76 -2.00 -4.85
N TRP A 39 -4.06 -3.12 -4.65
CA TRP A 39 -4.59 -4.27 -3.92
C TRP A 39 -4.98 -3.91 -2.48
N TRP A 40 -4.12 -3.18 -1.77
CA TRP A 40 -4.41 -2.73 -0.41
C TRP A 40 -5.55 -1.72 -0.37
N SER A 41 -5.63 -0.81 -1.34
CA SER A 41 -6.72 0.16 -1.45
C SER A 41 -8.05 -0.53 -1.70
N LEU A 42 -8.09 -1.49 -2.63
CA LEU A 42 -9.27 -2.33 -2.87
C LEU A 42 -9.63 -3.09 -1.60
N ARG A 43 -8.67 -3.77 -0.96
CA ARG A 43 -8.94 -4.54 0.27
C ARG A 43 -9.47 -3.66 1.40
N ALA A 44 -8.96 -2.44 1.55
CA ALA A 44 -9.47 -1.46 2.50
C ALA A 44 -10.90 -1.05 2.15
N LEU A 45 -11.18 -0.80 0.88
CA LEU A 45 -12.51 -0.49 0.37
C LEU A 45 -13.51 -1.64 0.61
N TRP A 46 -13.13 -2.88 0.29
CA TRP A 46 -13.93 -4.09 0.56
C TRP A 46 -14.19 -4.28 2.06
N ARG A 47 -13.20 -4.04 2.92
CA ARG A 47 -13.38 -4.07 4.39
C ARG A 47 -14.23 -2.91 4.90
N GLY A 48 -14.21 -1.75 4.23
CA GLY A 48 -15.04 -0.60 4.53
C GLY A 48 -16.50 -0.79 4.14
N LEU A 49 -16.75 -1.36 2.96
CA LEU A 49 -18.07 -1.66 2.41
C LEU A 49 -18.72 -2.89 3.06
N GLY A 50 -17.93 -3.94 3.34
CA GLY A 50 -18.38 -5.17 4.00
C GLY A 50 -18.65 -5.03 5.50
N ARG A 51 -18.39 -3.84 6.08
CA ARG A 51 -18.82 -3.53 7.45
C ARG A 51 -20.23 -2.96 7.38
N PRO A 52 -21.27 -3.74 7.71
CA PRO A 52 -22.61 -3.22 7.73
C PRO A 52 -22.68 -2.04 8.70
N THR A 53 -23.35 -0.97 8.26
CA THR A 53 -23.52 0.29 9.01
C THR A 53 -24.07 0.05 10.42
N TRP A 54 -24.86 -1.02 10.61
CA TRP A 54 -25.31 -1.51 11.92
C TRP A 54 -24.15 -1.86 12.88
N SER A 55 -23.02 -2.41 12.42
CA SER A 55 -21.88 -2.73 13.30
C SER A 55 -21.26 -1.47 13.93
N ARG A 56 -21.24 -0.37 13.17
CA ARG A 56 -20.81 0.96 13.61
C ARG A 56 -21.82 1.53 14.62
N ASN A 57 -23.11 1.31 14.37
CA ASN A 57 -24.18 1.66 15.30
C ASN A 57 -24.22 0.76 16.54
N ARG A 58 -23.66 -0.46 16.54
CA ARG A 58 -23.65 -1.35 17.71
C ARG A 58 -22.77 -0.81 18.84
N LEU A 59 -21.63 -0.22 18.49
CA LEU A 59 -20.78 0.50 19.45
C LEU A 59 -21.46 1.78 19.95
N ARG A 60 -22.07 2.57 19.04
CA ARG A 60 -22.82 3.77 19.42
C ARG A 60 -24.05 3.45 20.29
N ALA A 61 -24.77 2.38 20.00
CA ALA A 61 -25.90 1.89 20.79
C ALA A 61 -25.45 1.44 22.18
N ARG A 62 -24.28 0.77 22.29
CA ARG A 62 -23.68 0.44 23.60
C ARG A 62 -23.28 1.67 24.38
N LEU A 63 -22.72 2.68 23.73
CA LEU A 63 -22.35 3.94 24.38
C LEU A 63 -23.60 4.72 24.82
N TYR A 64 -24.62 4.80 23.97
CA TYR A 64 -25.92 5.38 24.33
C TYR A 64 -26.52 4.67 25.53
N ALA A 65 -26.67 3.33 25.47
CA ALA A 65 -27.24 2.55 26.56
C ALA A 65 -26.46 2.71 27.88
N ARG A 66 -25.12 2.84 27.83
CA ARG A 66 -24.31 3.14 29.02
C ARG A 66 -24.59 4.53 29.58
N ARG A 67 -24.76 5.53 28.72
CA ARG A 67 -25.04 6.91 29.13
C ARG A 67 -26.42 7.02 29.75
N THR A 68 -27.44 6.46 29.10
CA THR A 68 -28.82 6.49 29.59
C THR A 68 -28.98 5.74 30.91
N ARG A 69 -28.22 4.68 31.15
CA ARG A 69 -28.23 3.96 32.44
C ARG A 69 -27.80 4.84 33.61
N HIS A 70 -26.84 5.73 33.42
CA HIS A 70 -26.37 6.64 34.46
C HIS A 70 -27.44 7.68 34.84
N ASP A 71 -28.19 8.19 33.85
CA ASP A 71 -29.24 9.18 34.09
C ASP A 71 -30.41 8.61 34.93
N TYR A 72 -30.72 7.31 34.82
CA TYR A 72 -31.74 6.66 35.66
C TYR A 72 -31.32 6.51 37.13
N GLU A 73 -30.02 6.36 37.40
CA GLU A 73 -29.51 6.26 38.78
C GLU A 73 -29.40 7.64 39.45
N GLU A 74 -29.35 8.73 38.68
CA GLU A 74 -29.42 10.10 39.19
C GLU A 74 -30.86 10.60 39.40
N ALA A 75 -31.83 9.98 38.72
CA ALA A 75 -33.24 10.33 38.78
C ALA A 75 -34.07 9.49 39.78
N ALA A 76 -33.47 8.49 40.42
CA ALA A 76 -34.08 7.57 41.39
C ALA A 76 -33.59 7.84 42.82
#